data_AF-A0A3S2UNC8-F1
#
_entry.id   AF-A0A3S2UNC8-F1
#
_cell.length_a   1.000
_cell.length_b   1.000
_cell.length_c   1.000
_cell.angle_alpha   90.00
_cell.angle_beta   90.00
_cell.angle_gamma   90.00
#
_symmetry.space_group_name_H-M   'P 1'
#
loop_
_entity.id
_entity.type
_entity.pdbx_description
1 polymer ?
#
loop_
_entity_poly.entity_id
_entity_poly.type
_entity_poly.pdbx_seq_one_letter_code
_entity_poly.pdbx_strand_id
1 'polypeptide(L)'
;MKKLNFLICLFLSLHVACKSSQKPSLVDSGVATNELTNDSGDSLRKADSLKTAAQKAAFKSYKLNSTYSVIDTGWFNCGTMEGLYAIVKQNGQNTDTIHLGIGMQEIESNQYLYLMLTQCKNSFETEQPSPGILYLRPYQYVISSTEKRYLLDTAITGFDSYKSAPNVINKKIYFWQYIKQSDNLFNVNAAVYNPETGKTVSRNLFTNDLNDNEHIYPPFEKDRKVIFDWGNKSWKFSFNDFQLLN
;
A
#
# COMPACT_ATOMS: atom_id res chain seq x y z
N MET A 1 53.01 7.05 -21.96
CA MET A 1 53.45 6.13 -20.88
C MET A 1 52.25 5.34 -20.37
N LYS A 2 52.36 4.01 -20.39
CA LYS A 2 51.37 3.07 -19.85
C LYS A 2 51.31 3.21 -18.31
N LYS A 3 50.13 3.00 -17.71
CA LYS A 3 49.98 2.10 -16.55
C LYS A 3 48.49 1.79 -16.29
N LEU A 4 48.20 0.53 -16.62
CA LEU A 4 47.16 -0.32 -16.07
C LEU A 4 47.33 -0.42 -14.54
N ASN A 5 46.23 -0.49 -13.78
CA ASN A 5 46.19 -1.28 -12.55
C ASN A 5 44.75 -1.72 -12.28
N PHE A 6 44.56 -3.02 -12.38
CA PHE A 6 43.35 -3.75 -12.04
C PHE A 6 43.57 -4.42 -10.68
N LEU A 7 42.49 -4.51 -9.91
CA LEU A 7 42.16 -5.53 -8.90
C LEU A 7 42.94 -5.53 -7.57
N ILE A 8 42.19 -5.56 -6.46
CA ILE A 8 42.18 -6.66 -5.47
C ILE A 8 40.89 -6.56 -4.65
N CYS A 9 40.17 -7.67 -4.59
CA CYS A 9 39.02 -7.93 -3.74
C CYS A 9 39.41 -7.99 -2.25
N LEU A 10 38.52 -7.57 -1.35
CA LEU A 10 38.55 -8.09 0.02
C LEU A 10 37.15 -8.50 0.47
N PHE A 11 37.01 -9.80 0.70
CA PHE A 11 35.89 -10.44 1.36
C PHE A 11 35.82 -9.98 2.82
N LEU A 12 34.62 -9.68 3.32
CA LEU A 12 34.30 -9.69 4.73
C LEU A 12 32.98 -10.43 4.94
N SER A 13 33.12 -11.71 5.21
CA SER A 13 32.12 -12.58 5.79
C SER A 13 31.85 -12.16 7.24
N LEU A 14 30.62 -11.82 7.59
CA LEU A 14 30.16 -11.86 8.97
C LEU A 14 29.26 -13.09 9.19
N HIS A 15 29.79 -14.00 10.01
CA HIS A 15 29.03 -15.02 10.70
C HIS A 15 28.12 -14.35 11.74
N VAL A 16 26.83 -14.70 11.77
CA VAL A 16 26.06 -14.67 13.01
C VAL A 16 25.41 -16.02 13.21
N ALA A 17 25.80 -16.63 14.32
CA ALA A 17 25.35 -17.92 14.78
C ALA A 17 23.90 -17.90 15.27
N CYS A 18 23.30 -19.07 15.09
CA CYS A 18 21.99 -19.51 15.54
C CYS A 18 21.74 -19.33 17.04
N LYS A 19 20.53 -18.94 17.42
CA LYS A 19 19.89 -19.37 18.67
C LYS A 19 18.42 -19.71 18.41
N SER A 20 18.04 -20.90 18.87
CA SER A 20 16.75 -21.54 18.75
C SER A 20 15.81 -21.26 19.93
N SER A 21 14.55 -21.68 19.75
CA SER A 21 13.43 -21.84 20.70
C SER A 21 12.58 -20.58 20.88
N GLN A 22 11.24 -20.60 20.84
CA GLN A 22 10.26 -21.66 21.13
C GLN A 22 9.03 -21.58 20.19
N LYS A 23 8.38 -22.73 19.95
CA LYS A 23 6.98 -22.80 19.48
C LYS A 23 6.05 -22.24 20.55
N PRO A 24 4.91 -21.66 20.15
CA PRO A 24 3.65 -22.08 20.73
C PRO A 24 2.69 -22.70 19.69
N SER A 25 1.92 -23.63 20.21
CA SER A 25 0.83 -24.40 19.63
C SER A 25 -0.30 -23.55 19.05
N LEU A 26 -0.98 -24.15 18.07
CA LEU A 26 -2.28 -23.74 17.55
C LEU A 26 -3.40 -23.86 18.62
N VAL A 27 -4.49 -23.14 18.30
CA VAL A 27 -5.86 -23.14 18.87
C VAL A 27 -6.14 -22.00 19.85
N ASP A 28 -6.71 -20.89 19.35
CA ASP A 28 -8.16 -20.70 19.41
C ASP A 28 -8.64 -19.68 18.36
N SER A 29 -9.85 -19.89 17.87
CA SER A 29 -10.48 -19.16 16.78
C SER A 29 -11.08 -17.85 17.28
N GLY A 30 -10.39 -16.74 17.03
CA GLY A 30 -10.96 -15.40 17.15
C GLY A 30 -10.34 -14.53 16.06
N VAL A 31 -11.14 -14.06 15.10
CA VAL A 31 -10.72 -13.03 14.16
C VAL A 31 -10.51 -11.75 14.97
N ALA A 32 -9.28 -11.55 15.45
CA ALA A 32 -8.85 -10.29 16.03
C ALA A 32 -8.73 -9.29 14.87
N THR A 33 -9.78 -8.50 14.64
CA THR A 33 -9.64 -7.26 13.89
C THR A 33 -8.74 -6.34 14.70
N ASN A 34 -7.51 -6.12 14.26
CA ASN A 34 -6.64 -5.09 14.80
C ASN A 34 -7.25 -3.73 14.45
N GLU A 35 -8.19 -3.27 15.27
CA GLU A 35 -8.65 -1.89 15.23
C GLU A 35 -7.44 -0.99 15.53
N LEU A 36 -7.15 -0.06 14.63
CA LEU A 36 -6.13 0.95 14.90
C LEU A 36 -6.65 1.84 16.02
N THR A 37 -6.14 1.65 17.23
CA THR A 37 -6.43 2.53 18.36
C THR A 37 -5.84 3.92 18.12
N ASN A 38 -6.43 4.91 18.78
CA ASN A 38 -6.28 6.38 18.65
C ASN A 38 -4.86 6.97 18.81
N ASP A 39 -3.78 6.21 18.63
CA ASP A 39 -2.40 6.71 18.75
C ASP A 39 -1.88 7.32 17.44
N SER A 40 -2.76 8.05 16.73
CA SER A 40 -2.48 8.81 15.51
C SER A 40 -1.71 10.11 15.77
N GLY A 41 -1.33 10.37 17.03
CA GLY A 41 -0.59 11.57 17.45
C GLY A 41 0.82 11.69 16.85
N ASP A 42 1.40 10.60 16.34
CA ASP A 42 2.77 10.60 15.83
C ASP A 42 2.89 10.94 14.34
N SER A 43 1.82 10.78 13.53
CA SER A 43 1.85 11.13 12.10
C SER A 43 1.64 12.63 11.86
N LEU A 44 0.70 13.24 12.60
CA LEU A 44 0.39 14.68 12.58
C LEU A 44 1.59 15.54 13.02
N ARG A 45 2.19 15.19 14.17
CA ARG A 45 3.32 15.96 14.72
C ARG A 45 4.54 15.92 13.82
N LYS A 46 4.73 14.85 13.03
CA LYS A 46 5.90 14.69 12.15
C LYS A 46 5.69 15.36 10.79
N ALA A 47 4.55 15.22 10.12
CA ALA A 47 4.36 15.87 8.81
C ALA A 47 4.32 17.41 8.90
N ASP A 48 3.62 17.97 9.90
CA ASP A 48 3.54 19.43 10.11
C ASP A 48 4.86 20.05 10.58
N SER A 49 5.70 19.29 11.31
CA SER A 49 7.01 19.79 11.78
C SER A 49 8.10 19.73 10.71
N LEU A 50 7.89 19.00 9.61
CA LEU A 50 8.85 18.83 8.52
C LEU A 50 8.78 19.94 7.46
N LYS A 51 7.75 20.82 7.47
CA LYS A 51 7.68 21.95 6.54
C LYS A 51 8.47 23.16 7.07
N THR A 52 9.46 23.60 6.30
CA THR A 52 10.18 24.86 6.55
C THR A 52 9.24 26.07 6.43
N ALA A 53 9.40 27.06 7.30
CA ALA A 53 8.51 28.21 7.48
C ALA A 53 8.22 29.07 6.21
N ALA A 54 8.95 28.87 5.11
CA ALA A 54 8.82 29.64 3.87
C ALA A 54 7.61 29.26 2.99
N GLN A 55 6.90 28.15 3.28
CA GLN A 55 5.82 27.64 2.42
C GLN A 55 4.43 27.55 3.06
N LYS A 56 4.21 28.19 4.20
CA LYS A 56 2.84 28.49 4.66
C LYS A 56 2.21 29.61 3.80
N ALA A 57 2.22 29.46 2.48
CA ALA A 57 1.12 30.02 1.70
C ALA A 57 -0.16 29.45 2.31
N ALA A 58 -1.13 30.29 2.65
CA ALA A 58 -2.33 29.87 3.36
C ALA A 58 -3.12 28.86 2.52
N PHE A 59 -2.82 27.57 2.66
CA PHE A 59 -3.54 26.51 1.98
C PHE A 59 -4.98 26.55 2.50
N LYS A 60 -5.92 26.84 1.60
CA LYS A 60 -7.33 26.88 1.95
C LYS A 60 -7.86 25.46 1.96
N SER A 61 -8.16 24.94 3.14
CA SER A 61 -8.78 23.62 3.27
C SER A 61 -10.05 23.52 2.43
N TYR A 62 -10.28 22.35 1.84
CA TYR A 62 -11.49 22.06 1.06
C TYR A 62 -12.06 20.69 1.42
N LYS A 63 -13.36 20.49 1.16
CA LYS A 63 -14.00 19.20 1.36
C LYS A 63 -13.63 18.27 0.22
N LEU A 64 -13.08 17.10 0.56
CA LEU A 64 -12.84 16.03 -0.41
C LEU A 64 -14.14 15.27 -0.68
N ASN A 65 -14.90 15.02 0.39
CA ASN A 65 -16.23 14.42 0.37
C ASN A 65 -16.99 14.82 1.65
N SER A 66 -18.15 14.19 1.92
CA SER A 66 -18.96 14.40 3.13
C SER A 66 -18.18 14.19 4.44
N THR A 67 -17.21 13.27 4.44
CA THR A 67 -16.52 12.78 5.63
C THR A 67 -15.13 13.38 5.81
N TYR A 68 -14.44 13.72 4.71
CA TYR A 68 -13.04 14.13 4.69
C TYR A 68 -12.84 15.56 4.16
N SER A 69 -11.90 16.27 4.77
CA SER A 69 -11.41 17.56 4.29
C SER A 69 -9.92 17.46 4.01
N VAL A 70 -9.46 18.02 2.90
CA VAL A 70 -8.03 18.19 2.63
C VAL A 70 -7.56 19.44 3.35
N ILE A 71 -6.51 19.31 4.14
CA ILE A 71 -5.93 20.41 4.92
C ILE A 71 -4.53 20.80 4.45
N ASP A 72 -3.90 19.98 3.61
CA ASP A 72 -2.64 20.27 2.94
C ASP A 72 -2.45 19.33 1.74
N THR A 73 -1.62 19.74 0.78
CA THR A 73 -1.18 18.91 -0.36
C THR A 73 0.24 19.27 -0.74
N GLY A 74 0.93 18.37 -1.43
CA GLY A 74 2.25 18.69 -1.99
C GLY A 74 2.88 17.53 -2.70
N TRP A 75 4.17 17.68 -2.98
CA TRP A 75 5.02 16.62 -3.54
C TRP A 75 5.73 15.87 -2.40
N PHE A 76 5.88 14.56 -2.55
CA PHE A 76 6.72 13.75 -1.69
C PHE A 76 7.79 13.02 -2.50
N ASN A 77 8.90 12.67 -1.86
CA ASN A 77 9.97 11.88 -2.45
C ASN A 77 10.55 10.91 -1.41
N CYS A 78 11.02 9.75 -1.85
CA CYS A 78 11.75 8.76 -1.07
C CYS A 78 12.72 7.97 -1.95
N GLY A 79 13.66 8.67 -2.59
CA GLY A 79 14.60 8.09 -3.54
C GLY A 79 13.88 7.72 -4.84
N THR A 80 13.60 6.44 -5.04
CA THR A 80 12.95 5.92 -6.27
C THR A 80 11.43 6.04 -6.27
N MET A 81 10.83 6.49 -5.16
CA MET A 81 9.39 6.67 -5.03
C MET A 81 9.08 8.14 -4.83
N GLU A 82 8.19 8.69 -5.66
CA GLU A 82 7.76 10.08 -5.55
C GLU A 82 6.32 10.22 -6.04
N GLY A 83 5.70 11.36 -5.71
CA GLY A 83 4.36 11.64 -6.17
C GLY A 83 3.70 12.74 -5.37
N LEU A 84 2.38 12.81 -5.50
CA LEU A 84 1.56 13.80 -4.82
C LEU A 84 0.93 13.21 -3.56
N TYR A 85 0.90 14.01 -2.50
CA TYR A 85 0.21 13.68 -1.25
C TYR A 85 -0.93 14.66 -0.96
N ALA A 86 -1.89 14.19 -0.18
CA ALA A 86 -2.84 15.03 0.53
C ALA A 86 -2.85 14.66 2.01
N ILE A 87 -2.94 15.66 2.89
CA ILE A 87 -3.26 15.45 4.31
C ILE A 87 -4.77 15.61 4.45
N VAL A 88 -5.43 14.51 4.79
CA VAL A 88 -6.89 14.45 4.93
C VAL A 88 -7.26 14.37 6.40
N LYS A 89 -8.22 15.19 6.81
CA LYS A 89 -8.81 15.15 8.13
C LYS A 89 -10.23 14.60 8.03
N GLN A 90 -10.46 13.50 8.72
CA GLN A 90 -11.80 12.97 8.99
C GLN A 90 -12.44 13.81 10.09
N ASN A 91 -13.69 14.25 9.90
CA ASN A 91 -14.39 15.16 10.82
C ASN A 91 -14.16 14.81 12.30
N GLY A 92 -13.33 15.61 13.00
CA GLY A 92 -13.14 15.55 14.46
C GLY A 92 -12.20 14.48 15.02
N GLN A 93 -11.56 13.62 14.21
CA GLN A 93 -10.81 12.47 14.75
C GLN A 93 -9.45 12.24 14.09
N ASN A 94 -9.42 11.68 12.87
CA ASN A 94 -8.20 11.16 12.28
C ASN A 94 -7.62 12.08 11.21
N THR A 95 -6.29 12.18 11.16
CA THR A 95 -5.57 12.83 10.07
C THR A 95 -4.59 11.85 9.45
N ASP A 96 -4.73 11.62 8.16
CA ASP A 96 -3.86 10.73 7.39
C ASP A 96 -3.20 11.50 6.27
N THR A 97 -1.95 11.12 5.95
CA THR A 97 -1.30 11.55 4.72
C THR A 97 -1.52 10.45 3.69
N ILE A 98 -2.13 10.76 2.56
CA ILE A 98 -2.55 9.78 1.56
C ILE A 98 -1.88 10.03 0.22
N HIS A 99 -1.68 8.95 -0.54
CA HIS A 99 -1.15 9.02 -1.89
C HIS A 99 -2.23 9.46 -2.89
N LEU A 100 -2.07 10.65 -3.50
CA LEU A 100 -3.09 11.22 -4.39
C LEU A 100 -3.26 10.47 -5.72
N GLY A 101 -2.21 9.79 -6.21
CA GLY A 101 -2.32 8.99 -7.43
C GLY A 101 -3.27 7.78 -7.32
N ILE A 102 -3.51 7.31 -6.08
CA ILE A 102 -4.54 6.29 -5.80
C ILE A 102 -5.82 7.00 -5.34
N GLY A 103 -5.68 8.05 -4.54
CA GLY A 103 -6.79 8.83 -4.02
C GLY A 103 -7.58 8.09 -2.96
N MET A 104 -8.80 8.59 -2.71
CA MET A 104 -9.78 7.92 -1.87
C MET A 104 -10.83 7.27 -2.77
N GLN A 105 -10.85 5.95 -2.81
CA GLN A 105 -11.76 5.17 -3.62
C GLN A 105 -12.96 4.77 -2.77
N GLU A 106 -14.16 5.21 -3.17
CA GLU A 106 -15.39 4.90 -2.44
C GLU A 106 -15.79 3.44 -2.67
N ILE A 107 -15.92 2.67 -1.58
CA ILE A 107 -16.42 1.29 -1.59
C ILE A 107 -17.94 1.32 -1.52
N GLU A 108 -18.46 2.03 -0.53
CA GLU A 108 -19.88 2.30 -0.33
C GLU A 108 -20.01 3.65 0.37
N SER A 109 -21.24 4.13 0.55
CA SER A 109 -21.50 5.46 1.10
C SER A 109 -20.72 5.72 2.39
N ASN A 110 -19.79 6.68 2.34
CA ASN A 110 -18.91 7.06 3.46
C ASN A 110 -17.88 6.00 3.91
N GLN A 111 -17.63 4.96 3.12
CA GLN A 111 -16.57 3.98 3.34
C GLN A 111 -15.57 4.02 2.17
N TYR A 112 -14.29 4.20 2.47
CA TYR A 112 -13.26 4.45 1.48
C TYR A 112 -12.04 3.54 1.65
N LEU A 113 -11.44 3.17 0.52
CA LEU A 113 -10.09 2.62 0.43
C LEU A 113 -9.11 3.74 0.03
N TYR A 114 -7.97 3.82 0.71
CA TYR A 114 -6.86 4.68 0.28
C TYR A 114 -5.52 4.11 0.72
N LEU A 115 -4.45 4.56 0.07
CA LEU A 115 -3.08 4.26 0.46
C LEU A 115 -2.54 5.35 1.39
N MET A 116 -2.22 4.97 2.62
CA MET A 116 -1.48 5.83 3.54
C MET A 116 -0.02 5.95 3.11
N LEU A 117 0.51 7.16 3.33
CA LEU A 117 1.92 7.47 3.27
C LEU A 117 2.49 7.54 4.69
N THR A 118 3.73 7.07 4.86
CA THR A 118 4.49 7.18 6.11
C THR A 118 5.86 7.75 5.86
N GLN A 119 6.54 8.21 6.92
CA GLN A 119 7.90 8.72 6.81
C GLN A 119 8.86 7.64 6.31
N CYS A 120 9.78 8.02 5.43
CA CYS A 120 10.87 7.15 5.04
C CYS A 120 11.83 6.92 6.21
N LYS A 121 11.93 5.66 6.66
CA LYS A 121 12.93 5.24 7.65
C LYS A 121 14.20 4.81 6.89
N ASN A 122 15.25 5.64 6.97
CA ASN A 122 16.65 5.41 6.59
C ASN A 122 17.12 5.74 5.14
N SER A 123 18.43 6.11 5.10
CA SER A 123 19.44 6.32 4.03
C SER A 123 19.46 7.60 3.18
N PHE A 124 18.39 8.39 3.06
CA PHE A 124 18.45 9.70 2.38
C PHE A 124 18.53 10.89 3.34
N GLU A 125 18.72 10.64 4.65
CA GLU A 125 18.81 11.69 5.68
C GLU A 125 19.93 12.71 5.43
N THR A 126 20.87 12.41 4.54
CA THR A 126 21.95 13.33 4.14
C THR A 126 21.54 14.36 3.08
N GLU A 127 20.44 14.13 2.37
CA GLU A 127 19.88 15.13 1.45
C GLU A 127 18.84 15.94 2.21
N GLN A 128 19.12 17.24 2.42
CA GLN A 128 18.06 18.11 2.91
C GLN A 128 16.91 18.09 1.88
N PRO A 129 15.65 17.91 2.34
CA PRO A 129 14.53 17.97 1.43
C PRO A 129 14.60 19.26 0.65
N SER A 130 14.45 19.17 -0.67
CA SER A 130 14.20 20.37 -1.47
C SER A 130 13.03 21.11 -0.82
N PRO A 131 13.11 22.44 -0.66
CA PRO A 131 12.09 23.21 0.03
C PRO A 131 10.68 22.86 -0.47
N GLY A 132 9.85 22.30 0.41
CA GLY A 132 8.47 21.92 0.10
C GLY A 132 8.19 20.48 -0.28
N ILE A 133 9.19 19.61 -0.22
CA ILE A 133 9.02 18.18 -0.43
C ILE A 133 8.98 17.46 0.91
N LEU A 134 7.99 16.59 1.11
CA LEU A 134 7.97 15.67 2.26
C LEU A 134 8.70 14.36 1.92
N TYR A 135 9.47 13.82 2.87
CA TYR A 135 10.10 12.50 2.71
C TYR A 135 9.16 11.38 3.15
N LEU A 136 8.32 10.91 2.22
CA LEU A 136 7.26 9.93 2.47
C LEU A 136 7.35 8.74 1.51
N ARG A 137 6.86 7.58 1.95
CA ARG A 137 6.70 6.38 1.12
C ARG A 137 5.32 5.75 1.29
N PRO A 138 4.83 5.01 0.27
CA PRO A 138 3.73 4.06 0.43
C PRO A 138 3.90 3.21 1.69
N TYR A 139 2.83 3.10 2.47
CA TYR A 139 2.83 2.32 3.70
C TYR A 139 1.82 1.18 3.66
N GLN A 140 0.54 1.50 3.89
CA GLN A 140 -0.51 0.51 4.02
C GLN A 140 -1.81 1.02 3.41
N TYR A 141 -2.59 0.09 2.86
CA TYR A 141 -3.96 0.38 2.46
C TYR A 141 -4.89 0.35 3.67
N VAL A 142 -5.76 1.34 3.76
CA VAL A 142 -6.73 1.50 4.84
C VAL A 142 -8.14 1.48 4.28
N ILE A 143 -9.00 0.70 4.93
CA ILE A 143 -10.45 0.86 4.80
C ILE A 143 -10.92 1.70 5.97
N SER A 144 -11.62 2.80 5.67
CA SER A 144 -12.12 3.74 6.67
C SER A 144 -13.56 4.11 6.41
N SER A 145 -14.38 4.06 7.46
CA SER A 145 -15.71 4.65 7.55
C SER A 145 -15.79 5.62 8.74
N THR A 146 -16.97 6.17 9.01
CA THR A 146 -17.23 6.96 10.22
C THR A 146 -17.09 6.18 11.51
N GLU A 147 -17.29 4.86 11.47
CA GLU A 147 -17.34 4.01 12.66
C GLU A 147 -16.11 3.10 12.79
N LYS A 148 -15.49 2.74 11.66
CA LYS A 148 -14.45 1.71 11.64
C LYS A 148 -13.28 2.14 10.77
N ARG A 149 -12.07 1.82 11.24
CA ARG A 149 -10.82 2.00 10.48
C ARG A 149 -9.92 0.80 10.70
N TYR A 150 -9.49 0.17 9.63
CA TYR A 150 -8.62 -1.00 9.69
C TYR A 150 -7.72 -1.12 8.46
N LEU A 151 -6.61 -1.82 8.63
CA LEU A 151 -5.64 -2.07 7.57
C LEU A 151 -6.12 -3.22 6.68
N LEU A 152 -6.01 -3.06 5.37
CA LEU A 152 -6.45 -4.10 4.42
C LEU A 152 -5.64 -5.39 4.55
N ASP A 153 -4.35 -5.30 4.86
CA ASP A 153 -3.47 -6.45 5.05
C ASP A 153 -3.86 -7.32 6.25
N THR A 154 -4.48 -6.74 7.28
CA THR A 154 -5.02 -7.50 8.43
C THR A 154 -6.31 -8.23 8.10
N ALA A 155 -7.05 -7.79 7.07
CA ALA A 155 -8.32 -8.39 6.67
C ALA A 155 -8.16 -9.52 5.64
N ILE A 156 -7.00 -9.59 4.96
CA ILE A 156 -6.79 -10.47 3.81
C ILE A 156 -5.45 -11.20 3.94
N THR A 157 -5.49 -12.53 4.06
CA THR A 157 -4.28 -13.35 4.02
C THR A 157 -3.57 -13.24 2.68
N GLY A 158 -2.25 -13.05 2.67
CA GLY A 158 -1.46 -12.97 1.43
C GLY A 158 -1.64 -11.67 0.63
N PHE A 159 -2.21 -10.63 1.26
CA PHE A 159 -2.21 -9.28 0.74
C PHE A 159 -0.88 -8.59 1.05
N ASP A 160 -0.28 -7.98 0.04
CA ASP A 160 0.99 -7.25 0.15
C ASP A 160 0.75 -5.80 -0.30
N SER A 161 0.89 -4.85 0.63
CA SER A 161 0.63 -3.43 0.33
C SER A 161 1.52 -2.84 -0.77
N TYR A 162 2.64 -3.48 -1.10
CA TYR A 162 3.53 -3.07 -2.19
C TYR A 162 3.19 -3.76 -3.51
N LYS A 163 2.80 -5.05 -3.50
CA LYS A 163 2.60 -5.84 -4.72
C LYS A 163 1.14 -6.03 -5.14
N SER A 164 0.18 -5.82 -4.24
CA SER A 164 -1.21 -6.20 -4.49
C SER A 164 -1.99 -5.23 -5.37
N ALA A 165 -1.58 -3.96 -5.47
CA ALA A 165 -2.19 -2.94 -6.32
C ALA A 165 -3.75 -2.99 -6.33
N PRO A 166 -4.42 -2.85 -5.18
CA PRO A 166 -5.86 -2.96 -5.10
C PRO A 166 -6.59 -1.85 -5.86
N ASN A 167 -7.80 -2.15 -6.32
CA ASN A 167 -8.74 -1.19 -6.87
C ASN A 167 -10.16 -1.52 -6.42
N VAL A 168 -10.98 -0.49 -6.21
CA VAL A 168 -12.40 -0.64 -5.88
C VAL A 168 -13.23 -0.66 -7.16
N ILE A 169 -14.01 -1.74 -7.35
CA ILE A 169 -14.94 -1.89 -8.48
C ILE A 169 -16.24 -2.48 -7.92
N ASN A 170 -17.39 -1.86 -8.19
CA ASN A 170 -18.70 -2.34 -7.75
C ASN A 170 -18.73 -2.78 -6.27
N LYS A 171 -18.26 -1.90 -5.38
CA LYS A 171 -18.21 -2.09 -3.92
C LYS A 171 -17.33 -3.25 -3.41
N LYS A 172 -16.54 -3.87 -4.28
CA LYS A 172 -15.58 -4.91 -3.93
C LYS A 172 -14.16 -4.41 -4.20
N ILE A 173 -13.19 -5.02 -3.54
CA ILE A 173 -11.77 -4.67 -3.69
C ILE A 173 -11.10 -5.80 -4.48
N TYR A 174 -10.62 -5.49 -5.67
CA TYR A 174 -9.92 -6.41 -6.55
C TYR A 174 -8.42 -6.14 -6.49
N PHE A 175 -7.62 -7.19 -6.38
CA PHE A 175 -6.18 -7.05 -6.16
C PHE A 175 -5.41 -8.30 -6.59
N TRP A 176 -4.10 -8.12 -6.81
CA TRP A 176 -3.16 -9.21 -7.04
C TRP A 176 -2.75 -9.86 -5.71
N GLN A 177 -2.91 -11.17 -5.60
CA GLN A 177 -2.54 -11.90 -4.38
C GLN A 177 -1.38 -12.84 -4.64
N TYR A 178 -0.33 -12.70 -3.84
CA TYR A 178 0.90 -13.48 -3.95
C TYR A 178 0.96 -14.48 -2.81
N ILE A 179 0.82 -15.76 -3.14
CA ILE A 179 0.89 -16.84 -2.16
C ILE A 179 2.22 -17.57 -2.37
N LYS A 180 3.11 -17.47 -1.38
CA LYS A 180 4.42 -18.14 -1.42
C LYS A 180 4.22 -19.66 -1.56
N GLN A 181 4.85 -20.25 -2.57
CA GLN A 181 4.90 -21.70 -2.78
C GLN A 181 6.25 -22.27 -2.35
N SER A 182 7.35 -21.58 -2.69
CA SER A 182 8.72 -21.90 -2.24
C SER A 182 9.56 -20.62 -2.16
N ASP A 183 10.86 -20.71 -1.87
CA ASP A 183 11.69 -19.54 -1.59
C ASP A 183 11.70 -18.49 -2.70
N ASN A 184 11.65 -18.92 -3.97
CA ASN A 184 11.65 -18.02 -5.11
C ASN A 184 10.33 -18.03 -5.91
N LEU A 185 9.36 -18.90 -5.58
CA LEU A 185 8.15 -19.08 -6.39
C LEU A 185 6.89 -18.69 -5.65
N PHE A 186 6.04 -17.93 -6.34
CA PHE A 186 4.76 -17.44 -5.86
C PHE A 186 3.66 -17.85 -6.81
N ASN A 187 2.54 -18.28 -6.26
CA ASN A 187 1.29 -18.33 -6.98
C ASN A 187 0.72 -16.93 -7.06
N VAL A 188 0.57 -16.43 -8.28
CA VAL A 188 -0.05 -15.14 -8.56
C VAL A 188 -1.52 -15.38 -8.86
N ASN A 189 -2.37 -14.78 -8.03
CA ASN A 189 -3.81 -14.96 -8.09
C ASN A 189 -4.50 -13.63 -8.37
N ALA A 190 -5.56 -13.67 -9.16
CA ALA A 190 -6.57 -12.63 -9.15
C ALA A 190 -7.44 -12.86 -7.90
N ALA A 191 -7.64 -11.83 -7.10
CA ALA A 191 -8.44 -11.92 -5.89
C ALA A 191 -9.49 -10.81 -5.80
N VAL A 192 -10.58 -11.12 -5.13
CA VAL A 192 -11.63 -10.17 -4.79
C VAL A 192 -11.98 -10.31 -3.30
N TYR A 193 -11.98 -9.19 -2.60
CA TYR A 193 -12.44 -9.07 -1.23
C TYR A 193 -13.79 -8.34 -1.21
N ASN A 194 -14.76 -8.88 -0.47
CA ASN A 194 -16.03 -8.23 -0.20
C ASN A 194 -16.04 -7.71 1.24
N PRO A 195 -15.90 -6.40 1.48
CA PRO A 195 -15.90 -5.79 2.81
C PRO A 195 -17.16 -6.06 3.63
N GLU A 196 -18.33 -6.18 2.99
CA GLU A 196 -19.62 -6.47 3.65
C GLU A 196 -19.61 -7.84 4.32
N THR A 197 -19.04 -8.84 3.64
CA THR A 197 -19.03 -10.24 4.10
C THR A 197 -17.72 -10.65 4.78
N GLY A 198 -16.67 -9.84 4.66
CA GLY A 198 -15.31 -10.17 5.07
C GLY A 198 -14.67 -11.33 4.29
N LYS A 199 -15.27 -11.79 3.19
CA LYS A 199 -14.79 -12.95 2.42
C LYS A 199 -13.88 -12.54 1.28
N THR A 200 -12.81 -13.32 1.10
CA THR A 200 -11.91 -13.24 -0.06
C THR A 200 -12.12 -14.46 -0.96
N VAL A 201 -12.22 -14.24 -2.26
CA VAL A 201 -12.20 -15.30 -3.28
C VAL A 201 -11.00 -15.08 -4.18
N SER A 202 -10.22 -16.13 -4.38
CA SER A 202 -9.00 -16.10 -5.18
C SER A 202 -9.04 -17.12 -6.32
N ARG A 203 -8.38 -16.78 -7.43
CA ARG A 203 -8.21 -17.61 -8.62
C ARG A 203 -6.75 -17.58 -9.03
N ASN A 204 -6.09 -18.73 -8.99
CA ASN A 204 -4.72 -18.83 -9.47
C ASN A 204 -4.69 -18.60 -10.99
N LEU A 205 -3.78 -17.74 -11.43
CA LEU A 205 -3.59 -17.43 -12.85
C LEU A 205 -2.33 -18.09 -13.39
N PHE A 206 -1.23 -17.98 -12.63
CA PHE A 206 0.07 -18.54 -12.98
C PHE A 206 0.97 -18.59 -11.73
N THR A 207 2.16 -19.17 -11.91
CA THR A 207 3.25 -19.15 -10.94
C THR A 207 4.35 -18.23 -11.47
N ASN A 208 4.93 -17.40 -10.61
CA ASN A 208 6.00 -16.49 -10.96
C ASN A 208 7.20 -16.58 -10.01
N ASP A 209 8.39 -16.23 -10.52
CA ASP A 209 9.60 -16.05 -9.72
C ASP A 209 9.64 -14.64 -9.10
N LEU A 210 10.21 -14.51 -7.91
CA LEU A 210 10.44 -13.25 -7.19
C LEU A 210 11.20 -12.19 -7.99
N ASN A 211 12.03 -12.60 -8.95
CA ASN A 211 12.90 -11.71 -9.71
C ASN A 211 12.20 -11.02 -10.89
N ASP A 212 10.95 -11.36 -11.17
CA ASP A 212 10.19 -10.73 -12.23
C ASP A 212 9.64 -9.38 -11.75
N ASN A 213 10.28 -8.29 -12.21
CA ASN A 213 9.99 -6.91 -11.85
C ASN A 213 8.93 -6.29 -12.77
N GLU A 214 7.98 -7.07 -13.29
CA GLU A 214 6.91 -6.49 -14.11
C GLU A 214 6.09 -5.47 -13.32
N HIS A 215 5.75 -4.37 -13.99
CA HIS A 215 4.91 -3.34 -13.41
C HIS A 215 3.49 -3.88 -13.25
N ILE A 216 3.01 -3.91 -12.01
CA ILE A 216 1.70 -4.45 -11.68
C ILE A 216 0.68 -3.31 -11.71
N TYR A 217 -0.23 -3.37 -12.68
CA TYR A 217 -1.33 -2.42 -12.75
C TYR A 217 -2.48 -2.86 -11.83
N PRO A 218 -3.16 -1.90 -11.17
CA PRO A 218 -4.38 -2.20 -10.46
C PRO A 218 -5.43 -2.80 -11.40
N PRO A 219 -6.23 -3.80 -10.95
CA PRO A 219 -7.32 -4.34 -11.76
C PRO A 219 -8.31 -3.23 -12.13
N PHE A 220 -8.94 -3.31 -13.30
CA PHE A 220 -9.85 -2.27 -13.76
C PHE A 220 -11.10 -2.84 -14.42
N GLU A 221 -12.13 -2.00 -14.54
CA GLU A 221 -13.37 -2.35 -15.25
C GLU A 221 -13.24 -2.06 -16.75
N LYS A 222 -13.64 -3.03 -17.57
CA LYS A 222 -13.89 -2.82 -19.00
C LYS A 222 -15.03 -3.72 -19.46
N ASP A 223 -16.00 -3.15 -20.18
CA ASP A 223 -17.14 -3.89 -20.75
C ASP A 223 -17.87 -4.76 -19.70
N ARG A 224 -18.07 -4.21 -18.49
CA ARG A 224 -18.66 -4.91 -17.32
C ARG A 224 -17.93 -6.17 -16.89
N LYS A 225 -16.60 -6.20 -17.08
CA LYS A 225 -15.70 -7.27 -16.66
C LYS A 225 -14.57 -6.66 -15.85
N VAL A 226 -14.06 -7.41 -14.87
CA VAL A 226 -12.84 -7.02 -14.16
C VAL A 226 -11.66 -7.58 -14.92
N ILE A 227 -10.72 -6.72 -15.24
CA ILE A 227 -9.53 -7.03 -16.02
C ILE A 227 -8.31 -7.02 -15.10
N PHE A 228 -7.51 -8.07 -15.21
CA PHE A 228 -6.22 -8.21 -14.57
C PHE A 228 -5.17 -8.29 -15.67
N ASP A 229 -4.33 -7.27 -15.80
CA ASP A 229 -3.27 -7.21 -16.81
C ASP A 229 -1.88 -7.45 -16.21
N TRP A 230 -1.12 -8.33 -16.84
CA TRP A 230 0.26 -8.69 -16.49
C TRP A 230 1.11 -8.71 -17.76
N GLY A 231 1.89 -7.65 -17.99
CA GLY A 231 2.68 -7.51 -19.21
C GLY A 231 1.82 -7.62 -20.48
N ASN A 232 1.98 -8.71 -21.22
CA ASN A 232 1.21 -9.00 -22.44
C ASN A 232 0.02 -9.95 -22.23
N LYS A 233 -0.28 -10.34 -20.99
CA LYS A 233 -1.39 -11.23 -20.62
C LYS A 233 -2.49 -10.46 -19.93
N SER A 234 -3.72 -10.90 -20.14
CA SER A 234 -4.92 -10.31 -19.56
C SER A 234 -5.92 -11.41 -19.18
N TRP A 235 -6.46 -11.35 -17.96
CA TRP A 235 -7.53 -12.23 -17.51
C TRP A 235 -8.79 -11.41 -17.24
N LYS A 236 -9.93 -11.94 -17.66
CA LYS A 236 -11.22 -11.27 -17.57
C LYS A 236 -12.13 -12.03 -16.63
N PHE A 237 -12.74 -11.33 -15.69
CA PHE A 237 -13.63 -11.93 -14.71
C PHE A 237 -15.03 -11.33 -14.80
N SER A 238 -16.04 -12.17 -14.61
CA SER A 238 -17.42 -11.71 -14.41
C SER A 238 -17.55 -10.89 -13.12
N PHE A 239 -18.41 -9.88 -13.14
CA PHE A 239 -18.66 -9.00 -11.99
C PHE A 239 -19.36 -9.69 -10.82
N ASN A 240 -20.31 -10.57 -11.13
CA ASN A 240 -21.23 -11.09 -10.14
C ASN A 240 -20.54 -12.12 -9.24
N ASP A 241 -19.86 -13.08 -9.85
CA ASP A 241 -19.36 -14.29 -9.21
C ASP A 241 -17.86 -14.54 -9.40
N PHE A 242 -17.15 -13.60 -10.05
CA PHE A 242 -15.69 -13.67 -10.21
C PHE A 242 -15.24 -14.99 -10.89
N GLN A 243 -16.01 -15.41 -11.90
CA GLN A 243 -15.63 -16.49 -12.79
C GLN A 243 -14.71 -15.98 -13.89
N LEU A 244 -13.68 -16.76 -14.21
CA LEU A 244 -12.81 -16.47 -15.34
C LEU A 244 -13.60 -16.65 -16.64
N LEU A 245 -13.50 -15.66 -17.52
CA LEU A 245 -14.14 -15.64 -18.83
C LEU A 245 -13.10 -15.98 -19.90
N ASN A 246 -13.46 -16.87 -20.81
CA ASN A 246 -12.67 -17.22 -21.99
C ASN A 246 -12.78 -16.16 -23.08
#